data_AF-A0A952XMR4-F1
#
_entry.id   AF-A0A952XMR4-F1
#
_cell.length_a   1.000
_cell.length_b   1.000
_cell.length_c   1.000
_cell.angle_alpha   90.00
_cell.angle_beta   90.00
_cell.angle_gamma   90.00
#
_symmetry.space_group_name_H-M   'P 1'
#
loop_
_entity.id
_entity.type
_entity.pdbx_description
1 polymer ?
#
loop_
_entity_poly.entity_id
_entity_poly.type
_entity_poly.pdbx_seq_one_letter_code
_entity_poly.pdbx_strand_id
1 'polypeptide(L)'
;MTIISLPATATPLVNGAACSLPALIDRARTRLAEARTSAEILEVRAAAKAALHYAKLLEAANETQADCLLLIKRAEIRMADEIDAAQQRGEVARADIHGRGIQSSVRTSDTRPTTLNELGLSRQRVAEWREMRDAGEAVVDEAIQAALDEGRAPTNADIQRAVKGGHFRARFTGENEWYTPASYIEAARACLGSIDLDPASAPAAQATIRAARFFTRDDDGLKYEWHGRIWLNPPYAQPEIARFIDKLLAEISAGRATEAILLTHNYTDTAWFHAAAGQCAALCFTRGRIRFVGAGGEIAAPTQGQAFFYFGSGLQRFRETFGGFGFIR
;
A
#
# COMPACT_ATOMS: atom_id res chain seq x y z
N MET A 1 21.37 -4.47 -33.28
CA MET A 1 20.33 -3.49 -32.96
C MET A 1 21.02 -2.33 -32.28
N THR A 2 21.17 -1.22 -32.97
CA THR A 2 21.98 -0.07 -32.54
C THR A 2 21.30 0.60 -31.36
N ILE A 3 21.90 0.51 -30.16
CA ILE A 3 21.43 1.23 -28.97
C ILE A 3 21.80 2.69 -29.18
N ILE A 4 20.83 3.50 -29.58
CA ILE A 4 20.95 4.95 -29.54
C ILE A 4 20.87 5.33 -28.07
N SER A 5 22.04 5.50 -27.44
CA SER A 5 22.14 6.05 -26.09
C SER A 5 21.79 7.53 -26.17
N LEU A 6 20.58 7.89 -25.74
CA LEU A 6 20.20 9.29 -25.55
C LEU A 6 20.86 9.79 -24.26
N PRO A 7 21.51 10.97 -24.28
CA PRO A 7 22.26 11.45 -23.13
C PRO A 7 21.31 11.70 -21.95
N ALA A 8 21.66 11.11 -20.81
CA ALA A 8 21.01 11.38 -19.53
C ALA A 8 21.13 12.87 -19.18
N THR A 9 20.00 13.49 -18.86
CA THR A 9 19.88 14.71 -18.04
C THR A 9 20.84 15.85 -18.42
N ALA A 10 20.51 16.58 -19.49
CA ALA A 10 21.18 17.85 -19.76
C ALA A 10 20.69 18.92 -18.76
N THR A 11 21.32 18.98 -17.58
CA THR A 11 21.13 20.06 -16.61
C THR A 11 21.71 21.36 -17.20
N PRO A 12 21.01 22.51 -17.13
CA PRO A 12 21.53 23.75 -17.69
C PRO A 12 22.76 24.17 -16.90
N LEU A 13 23.86 24.44 -17.61
CA LEU A 13 25.06 25.01 -17.02
C LEU A 13 24.96 26.53 -17.12
N VAL A 14 24.90 27.20 -15.97
CA VAL A 14 25.09 28.66 -15.88
C VAL A 14 26.42 28.89 -15.18
N ASN A 15 27.39 29.47 -15.89
CA ASN A 15 28.78 29.65 -15.43
C ASN A 15 29.49 28.33 -15.02
N GLY A 16 29.20 27.22 -15.71
CA GLY A 16 29.91 25.95 -15.52
C GLY A 16 29.46 25.12 -14.31
N ALA A 17 28.42 25.54 -13.57
CA ALA A 17 27.84 24.76 -12.47
C ALA A 17 26.42 24.27 -12.83
N ALA A 18 26.14 23.01 -12.51
CA ALA A 18 24.79 22.44 -12.61
C ALA A 18 23.89 23.10 -11.55
N CYS A 19 22.82 23.76 -12.00
CA CYS A 19 21.89 24.47 -11.11
C CYS A 19 20.48 23.93 -11.32
N SER A 20 19.76 23.62 -10.24
CA SER A 20 18.37 23.16 -10.33
C SER A 20 17.45 24.31 -10.76
N LEU A 21 16.32 23.98 -11.39
CA LEU A 21 15.31 24.97 -11.78
C LEU A 21 14.85 25.87 -10.60
N PRO A 22 14.58 25.33 -9.39
CA PRO A 22 14.27 26.15 -8.22
C PRO A 22 15.39 27.14 -7.87
N ALA A 23 16.65 26.70 -7.86
CA ALA A 23 17.79 27.57 -7.57
C ALA A 23 17.99 28.67 -8.64
N LEU A 24 17.71 28.35 -9.90
CA LEU A 24 17.70 29.33 -10.99
C LEU A 24 16.61 30.39 -10.81
N ILE A 25 15.41 29.98 -10.39
CA ILE A 25 14.28 30.87 -10.13
C ILE A 25 14.55 31.77 -8.92
N ASP A 26 15.06 31.21 -7.82
CA ASP A 26 15.41 31.98 -6.62
C ASP A 26 16.50 33.01 -6.91
N ARG A 27 17.52 32.62 -7.69
CA ARG A 27 18.56 33.56 -8.12
C ARG A 27 18.02 34.65 -9.02
N ALA A 28 17.13 34.33 -9.95
CA ALA A 28 16.48 35.32 -10.80
C ALA A 28 15.61 36.29 -9.97
N ARG A 29 14.93 35.79 -8.93
CA ARG A 29 14.13 36.59 -7.99
C ARG A 29 15.01 37.57 -7.20
N THR A 30 16.14 37.10 -6.66
CA THR A 30 17.11 37.97 -5.96
C THR A 30 17.67 39.04 -6.89
N ARG A 31 18.11 38.66 -8.10
CA ARG A 31 18.65 39.62 -9.08
C ARG A 31 17.60 40.64 -9.53
N LEU A 32 16.32 40.27 -9.60
CA LEU A 32 15.25 41.21 -9.90
C LEU A 32 15.10 42.28 -8.82
N ALA A 33 15.19 41.87 -7.55
CA ALA A 33 15.05 42.78 -6.41
C ALA A 33 16.20 43.79 -6.32
N GLU A 34 17.39 43.40 -6.79
CA GLU A 34 18.59 44.24 -6.79
C GLU A 34 18.75 45.10 -8.06
N ALA A 35 18.02 44.79 -9.14
CA ALA A 35 18.15 45.47 -10.42
C ALA A 35 17.77 46.95 -10.32
N ARG A 36 18.67 47.83 -10.79
CA ARG A 36 18.48 49.29 -10.80
C ARG A 36 18.40 49.87 -12.19
N THR A 37 18.72 49.08 -13.21
CA THR A 37 18.75 49.51 -14.61
C THR A 37 17.79 48.68 -15.46
N SER A 38 17.32 49.28 -16.55
CA SER A 38 16.51 48.58 -17.54
C SER A 38 17.24 47.39 -18.17
N ALA A 39 18.57 47.48 -18.32
CA ALA A 39 19.40 46.39 -18.81
C ALA A 39 19.37 45.17 -17.88
N GLU A 40 19.56 45.37 -16.56
CA GLU A 40 19.51 44.29 -15.56
C GLU A 40 18.11 43.64 -15.51
N ILE A 41 17.04 44.45 -15.62
CA ILE A 41 15.67 43.94 -15.66
C ILE A 41 15.44 43.08 -16.91
N LEU A 42 15.96 43.49 -18.07
CA LEU A 42 15.86 42.72 -19.32
C LEU A 42 16.65 41.40 -19.26
N GLU A 43 17.82 41.39 -18.61
CA GLU A 43 18.59 40.15 -18.38
C GLU A 43 17.83 39.15 -17.50
N VAL A 44 17.24 39.61 -16.40
CA VAL A 44 16.43 38.76 -15.51
C VAL A 44 15.23 38.20 -16.26
N ARG A 45 14.55 39.02 -17.06
CA ARG A 45 13.43 38.57 -17.90
C ARG A 45 13.87 37.50 -18.93
N ALA A 46 15.04 37.67 -19.55
CA ALA A 46 15.57 36.68 -20.48
C ALA A 46 15.89 35.35 -19.78
N ALA A 47 16.50 35.41 -18.60
CA ALA A 47 16.77 34.23 -17.77
C ALA A 47 15.48 33.50 -17.34
N ALA A 48 14.45 34.24 -16.91
CA ALA A 48 13.16 33.67 -16.55
C ALA A 48 12.45 32.99 -17.74
N LYS A 49 12.53 33.59 -18.94
CA LYS A 49 12.00 32.96 -20.17
C LYS A 49 12.74 31.66 -20.52
N ALA A 50 14.06 31.64 -20.39
CA ALA A 50 14.86 30.45 -20.62
C ALA A 50 14.51 29.33 -19.61
N ALA A 51 14.37 29.68 -18.32
CA ALA A 51 13.94 28.75 -17.28
C ALA A 51 12.54 28.17 -17.55
N LEU A 52 11.59 29.01 -17.98
CA LEU A 52 10.25 28.56 -18.37
C LEU A 52 10.28 27.59 -19.57
N HIS A 53 11.08 27.88 -20.59
CA HIS A 53 11.22 26.99 -21.73
C HIS A 53 11.83 25.64 -21.33
N TYR A 54 12.85 25.67 -20.47
CA TYR A 54 13.48 24.47 -19.96
C TYR A 54 12.55 23.63 -19.08
N ALA A 55 11.72 24.25 -18.23
CA ALA A 55 10.70 23.56 -17.45
C ALA A 55 9.71 22.78 -18.36
N LYS A 56 9.25 23.40 -19.45
CA LYS A 56 8.38 22.73 -20.44
C LYS A 56 9.05 21.54 -21.12
N LEU A 57 10.34 21.67 -21.46
CA LEU A 57 11.10 20.58 -22.06
C LEU A 57 11.27 19.41 -21.09
N LEU A 58 11.51 19.69 -19.81
CA LEU A 58 11.61 18.66 -18.78
C LEU A 58 10.27 17.96 -18.52
N GLU A 59 9.17 18.71 -18.44
CA GLU A 59 7.81 18.16 -18.29
C GLU A 59 7.49 17.19 -19.44
N ALA A 60 7.63 17.64 -20.69
CA ALA A 60 7.40 16.80 -21.86
C ALA A 60 8.33 15.58 -21.91
N ALA A 61 9.59 15.72 -21.45
CA ALA A 61 10.52 14.61 -21.37
C ALA A 61 10.10 13.59 -20.30
N ASN A 62 9.66 14.04 -19.13
CA ASN A 62 9.18 13.17 -18.05
C ASN A 62 7.91 12.42 -18.47
N GLU A 63 6.95 13.10 -19.10
CA GLU A 63 5.72 12.49 -19.66
C GLU A 63 6.06 11.43 -20.72
N THR A 64 6.94 11.75 -21.67
CA THR A 64 7.36 10.80 -22.70
C THR A 64 8.05 9.58 -22.10
N GLN A 65 8.87 9.77 -21.07
CA GLN A 65 9.52 8.66 -20.35
C GLN A 65 8.50 7.81 -19.60
N ALA A 66 7.46 8.42 -19.02
CA ALA A 66 6.35 7.71 -18.40
C ALA A 66 5.59 6.84 -19.39
N ASP A 67 5.20 7.38 -20.54
CA ASP A 67 4.50 6.64 -21.59
C ASP A 67 5.33 5.45 -22.11
N CYS A 68 6.61 5.69 -22.38
CA CYS A 68 7.53 4.63 -22.81
C CYS A 68 7.64 3.53 -21.76
N LEU A 69 7.83 3.90 -20.49
CA LEU A 69 7.99 2.94 -19.40
C LEU A 69 6.71 2.15 -19.17
N LEU A 70 5.55 2.80 -19.23
CA LEU A 70 4.25 2.16 -19.11
C LEU A 70 4.02 1.12 -20.22
N LEU A 71 4.32 1.48 -21.47
CA LEU A 71 4.21 0.57 -22.60
C LEU A 71 5.12 -0.66 -22.43
N ILE A 72 6.36 -0.44 -21.98
CA ILE A 72 7.30 -1.52 -21.65
C ILE A 72 6.70 -2.43 -20.58
N LYS A 73 6.13 -1.87 -19.50
CA LYS A 73 5.58 -2.67 -18.40
C LYS A 73 4.35 -3.47 -18.80
N ARG A 74 3.44 -2.89 -19.58
CA ARG A 74 2.29 -3.61 -20.14
C ARG A 74 2.73 -4.75 -21.06
N ALA A 75 3.76 -4.54 -21.86
CA ALA A 75 4.34 -5.60 -22.68
C ALA A 75 4.93 -6.73 -21.82
N GLU A 76 5.65 -6.40 -20.75
CA GLU A 76 6.22 -7.37 -19.81
C GLU A 76 5.13 -8.19 -19.09
N ILE A 77 4.07 -7.53 -18.62
CA ILE A 77 2.89 -8.17 -18.01
C ILE A 77 2.23 -9.15 -18.99
N ARG A 78 1.96 -8.71 -20.22
CA ARG A 78 1.37 -9.55 -21.26
C ARG A 78 2.27 -10.72 -21.68
N MET A 79 3.59 -10.52 -21.65
CA MET A 79 4.54 -11.61 -21.88
C MET A 79 4.46 -12.68 -20.79
N ALA A 80 4.17 -12.32 -19.54
CA ALA A 80 3.95 -13.32 -18.48
C ALA A 80 2.73 -14.20 -18.79
N ASP A 81 1.64 -13.61 -19.26
CA ASP A 81 0.43 -14.36 -19.66
C ASP A 81 0.68 -15.30 -20.83
N GLU A 82 1.37 -14.81 -21.87
CA GLU A 82 1.69 -15.64 -23.04
C GLU A 82 2.62 -16.80 -22.65
N ILE A 83 3.62 -16.57 -21.80
CA ILE A 83 4.51 -17.64 -21.32
C ILE A 83 3.72 -18.68 -20.53
N ASP A 84 2.82 -18.26 -19.65
CA ASP A 84 1.98 -19.19 -18.88
C ASP A 84 1.04 -19.99 -19.78
N ALA A 85 0.43 -19.35 -20.79
CA ALA A 85 -0.40 -20.01 -21.78
C ALA A 85 0.40 -21.00 -22.65
N ALA A 86 1.59 -20.63 -23.12
CA ALA A 86 2.49 -21.50 -23.88
C ALA A 86 2.96 -22.70 -23.04
N GLN A 87 3.16 -22.51 -21.74
CA GLN A 87 3.44 -23.59 -20.79
C GLN A 87 2.25 -24.50 -20.52
N GLN A 88 1.02 -24.05 -20.74
CA GLN A 88 -0.20 -24.87 -20.70
C GLN A 88 -0.41 -25.66 -22.00
N ARG A 89 -0.11 -25.03 -23.14
CA ARG A 89 -0.13 -25.68 -24.47
C ARG A 89 1.00 -26.70 -24.66
N GLY A 90 2.02 -26.68 -23.80
CA GLY A 90 3.20 -27.54 -23.90
C GLY A 90 4.25 -27.06 -24.89
N GLU A 91 4.13 -25.83 -25.39
CA GLU A 91 5.09 -25.20 -26.30
C GLU A 91 6.34 -24.71 -25.58
N VAL A 92 6.20 -24.29 -24.31
CA VAL A 92 7.31 -23.82 -23.45
C VAL A 92 7.47 -24.75 -22.24
N ALA A 93 8.71 -25.10 -21.92
CA ALA A 93 9.03 -25.95 -20.77
C ALA A 93 8.72 -25.27 -19.42
N ARG A 94 8.14 -26.02 -18.47
CA ARG A 94 7.84 -25.55 -17.10
C ARG A 94 9.01 -25.64 -16.11
N ALA A 95 9.95 -26.55 -16.36
CA ALA A 95 11.16 -26.73 -15.56
C ALA A 95 12.35 -27.02 -16.49
N ASP A 96 13.56 -26.77 -15.99
CA ASP A 96 14.79 -27.18 -16.69
C ASP A 96 14.75 -28.70 -16.72
N ILE A 97 14.87 -29.25 -17.92
CA ILE A 97 15.13 -30.66 -18.13
C ILE A 97 16.58 -30.90 -17.66
N HIS A 98 16.80 -30.95 -16.35
CA HIS A 98 18.06 -31.37 -15.75
C HIS A 98 17.89 -32.79 -15.20
N GLY A 99 18.24 -33.75 -16.06
CA GLY A 99 18.68 -35.11 -15.76
C GLY A 99 18.24 -35.77 -14.44
N ARG A 100 17.03 -36.33 -14.43
CA ARG A 100 16.71 -37.70 -13.96
C ARG A 100 15.20 -37.89 -14.12
N GLY A 101 14.79 -39.02 -14.72
CA GLY A 101 13.39 -39.33 -15.04
C GLY A 101 12.47 -39.19 -13.82
N ILE A 102 11.16 -38.95 -13.98
CA ILE A 102 10.22 -39.93 -14.52
C ILE A 102 8.82 -39.29 -14.70
N GLN A 103 8.14 -39.74 -15.78
CA GLN A 103 6.69 -39.82 -16.06
C GLN A 103 5.80 -38.56 -15.98
N SER A 104 5.23 -38.18 -17.13
CA SER A 104 3.78 -38.27 -17.29
C SER A 104 3.36 -38.45 -18.76
N SER A 105 2.20 -39.09 -18.84
CA SER A 105 1.47 -39.64 -19.97
C SER A 105 1.06 -38.64 -21.06
N VAL A 106 0.89 -39.22 -22.25
CA VAL A 106 0.25 -38.67 -23.48
C VAL A 106 1.14 -37.69 -24.26
N ARG A 107 1.85 -38.27 -25.24
CA ARG A 107 2.51 -37.57 -26.34
C ARG A 107 1.48 -37.24 -27.42
N THR A 108 1.45 -35.98 -27.84
CA THR A 108 0.98 -35.57 -29.17
C THR A 108 1.83 -34.41 -29.70
N SER A 109 2.42 -34.62 -30.88
CA SER A 109 3.32 -33.77 -31.69
C SER A 109 4.83 -33.79 -31.38
N ASP A 110 5.62 -34.03 -32.43
CA ASP A 110 7.05 -34.39 -32.49
C ASP A 110 8.03 -33.24 -32.22
N THR A 111 7.82 -32.38 -31.23
CA THR A 111 8.78 -31.31 -30.93
C THR A 111 8.95 -31.13 -29.43
N ARG A 112 10.20 -31.13 -28.95
CA ARG A 112 10.48 -30.84 -27.54
C ARG A 112 10.00 -29.41 -27.23
N PRO A 113 9.38 -29.16 -26.07
CA PRO A 113 9.03 -27.80 -25.66
C PRO A 113 10.26 -26.89 -25.65
N THR A 114 10.13 -25.68 -26.15
CA THR A 114 11.19 -24.66 -26.14
C THR A 114 11.46 -24.23 -24.71
N THR A 115 12.73 -24.09 -24.33
CA THR A 115 13.12 -23.61 -23.00
C THR A 115 13.13 -22.09 -22.94
N LEU A 116 12.98 -21.51 -21.74
CA LEU A 116 13.07 -20.05 -21.55
C LEU A 116 14.41 -19.47 -22.04
N ASN A 117 15.51 -20.22 -21.85
CA ASN A 117 16.83 -19.82 -22.30
C ASN A 117 16.92 -19.75 -23.84
N GLU A 118 16.26 -20.67 -24.55
CA GLU A 118 16.17 -20.64 -26.03
C GLU A 118 15.35 -19.44 -26.53
N LEU A 119 14.44 -18.91 -25.71
CA LEU A 119 13.72 -17.66 -25.95
C LEU A 119 14.51 -16.40 -25.51
N GLY A 120 15.75 -16.57 -25.02
CA GLY A 120 16.56 -15.45 -24.50
C GLY A 120 16.06 -14.87 -23.18
N LEU A 121 15.24 -15.62 -22.43
CA LEU A 121 14.62 -15.19 -21.19
C LEU A 121 15.21 -15.94 -20.00
N SER A 122 15.54 -15.20 -18.93
CA SER A 122 15.91 -15.82 -17.66
C SER A 122 14.68 -16.13 -16.82
N ARG A 123 14.76 -17.16 -15.98
CA ARG A 123 13.70 -17.50 -15.01
C ARG A 123 13.40 -16.35 -14.06
N GLN A 124 14.44 -15.65 -13.60
CA GLN A 124 14.28 -14.50 -12.73
C GLN A 124 13.44 -13.41 -13.41
N ARG A 125 13.71 -13.12 -14.68
CA ARG A 125 12.98 -12.10 -15.43
C ARG A 125 11.51 -12.47 -15.62
N VAL A 126 11.23 -13.73 -15.94
CA VAL A 126 9.85 -14.23 -16.02
C VAL A 126 9.16 -14.19 -14.66
N ALA A 127 9.87 -14.49 -13.57
CA ALA A 127 9.34 -14.37 -12.22
C ALA A 127 8.99 -12.92 -11.87
N GLU A 128 9.86 -11.96 -12.19
CA GLU A 128 9.62 -10.52 -11.99
C GLU A 128 8.41 -10.01 -12.81
N TRP A 129 8.23 -10.51 -14.04
CA TRP A 129 7.07 -10.16 -14.86
C TRP A 129 5.76 -10.74 -14.31
N ARG A 130 5.78 -11.99 -13.85
CA ARG A 130 4.64 -12.61 -13.17
C ARG A 130 4.32 -11.87 -11.87
N GLU A 131 5.33 -11.49 -11.10
CA GLU A 131 5.21 -10.70 -9.88
C GLU A 131 4.50 -9.36 -10.17
N MET A 132 4.93 -8.66 -11.21
CA MET A 132 4.32 -7.40 -11.66
C MET A 132 2.89 -7.58 -12.18
N ARG A 133 2.64 -8.58 -13.03
CA ARG A 133 1.28 -8.92 -13.49
C ARG A 133 0.37 -9.17 -12.29
N ASP A 134 0.82 -10.00 -11.36
CA ASP A 134 0.03 -10.42 -10.23
C ASP A 134 -0.21 -9.28 -9.22
N ALA A 135 0.60 -8.21 -9.25
CA ALA A 135 0.34 -6.97 -8.50
C ALA A 135 -0.75 -6.11 -9.14
N GLY A 136 -1.02 -6.28 -10.45
CA GLY A 136 -2.02 -5.55 -11.22
C GLY A 136 -1.48 -4.30 -11.92
N GLU A 137 -2.03 -4.01 -13.11
CA GLU A 137 -1.61 -2.84 -13.92
C GLU A 137 -1.80 -1.50 -13.18
N ALA A 138 -2.84 -1.38 -12.35
CA ALA A 138 -3.10 -0.18 -11.57
C ALA A 138 -1.94 0.22 -10.64
N VAL A 139 -1.22 -0.76 -10.07
CA VAL A 139 -0.06 -0.50 -9.22
C VAL A 139 1.09 0.13 -10.01
N VAL A 140 1.23 -0.25 -11.28
CA VAL A 140 2.23 0.34 -12.20
C VAL A 140 1.82 1.76 -12.59
N ASP A 141 0.54 1.96 -12.93
CA ASP A 141 -0.01 3.26 -13.30
C ASP A 141 0.14 4.26 -12.14
N GLU A 142 -0.23 3.88 -10.91
CA GLU A 142 -0.08 4.70 -9.71
C GLU A 142 1.38 5.05 -9.40
N ALA A 143 2.29 4.09 -9.55
CA ALA A 143 3.72 4.32 -9.31
C ALA A 143 4.33 5.30 -10.32
N ILE A 144 3.88 5.24 -11.58
CA ILE A 144 4.29 6.18 -12.63
C ILE A 144 3.70 7.56 -12.34
N GLN A 145 2.41 7.64 -12.01
CA GLN A 145 1.74 8.90 -11.73
C GLN A 145 2.35 9.62 -10.51
N ALA A 146 2.66 8.89 -9.44
CA ALA A 146 3.31 9.46 -8.26
C ALA A 146 4.66 10.13 -8.58
N ALA A 147 5.45 9.56 -9.50
CA ALA A 147 6.71 10.19 -9.93
C ALA A 147 6.46 11.47 -10.75
N LEU A 148 5.45 11.48 -11.61
CA LEU A 148 5.05 12.67 -12.39
C LEU A 148 4.53 13.78 -11.48
N ASP A 149 3.74 13.45 -10.46
CA ASP A 149 3.22 14.39 -9.46
C ASP A 149 4.37 15.02 -8.64
N GLU A 150 5.46 14.28 -8.43
CA GLU A 150 6.72 14.78 -7.84
C GLU A 150 7.58 15.59 -8.84
N GLY A 151 7.15 15.74 -10.09
CA GLY A 151 7.85 16.50 -11.13
C GLY A 151 9.11 15.82 -11.65
N ARG A 152 9.22 14.49 -11.52
CA ARG A 152 10.39 13.71 -11.95
C ARG A 152 10.01 12.59 -12.91
N ALA A 153 11.00 12.11 -13.66
CA ALA A 153 10.82 10.93 -14.49
C ALA A 153 10.57 9.67 -13.63
N PRO A 154 9.61 8.81 -14.01
CA PRO A 154 9.39 7.53 -13.36
C PRO A 154 10.52 6.54 -13.68
N THR A 155 10.81 5.63 -12.74
CA THR A 155 11.89 4.65 -12.89
C THR A 155 11.41 3.22 -12.64
N ASN A 156 12.18 2.24 -13.13
CA ASN A 156 11.95 0.83 -12.79
C ASN A 156 11.97 0.57 -11.27
N ALA A 157 12.77 1.32 -10.51
CA ALA A 157 12.87 1.17 -9.06
C ALA A 157 11.58 1.63 -8.35
N ASP A 158 10.91 2.65 -8.87
CA ASP A 158 9.62 3.12 -8.33
C ASP A 158 8.56 2.03 -8.48
N ILE A 159 8.46 1.44 -9.67
CA ILE A 159 7.54 0.33 -9.95
C ILE A 159 7.89 -0.89 -9.11
N GLN A 160 9.17 -1.27 -9.01
CA GLN A 160 9.58 -2.40 -8.18
C GLN A 160 9.29 -2.18 -6.70
N ARG A 161 9.45 -0.94 -6.20
CA ARG A 161 9.07 -0.58 -4.82
C ARG A 161 7.56 -0.67 -4.64
N ALA A 162 6.76 -0.25 -5.61
CA ALA A 162 5.30 -0.35 -5.56
C ALA A 162 4.81 -1.80 -5.62
N VAL A 163 5.37 -2.62 -6.52
CA VAL A 163 5.10 -4.05 -6.62
C VAL A 163 5.50 -4.78 -5.33
N LYS A 164 6.73 -4.60 -4.84
CA LYS A 164 7.24 -5.23 -3.60
C LYS A 164 6.63 -4.70 -2.31
N GLY A 165 6.33 -3.40 -2.26
CA GLY A 165 5.50 -2.81 -1.20
C GLY A 165 4.07 -3.35 -1.24
N GLY A 166 3.58 -3.62 -2.45
CA GLY A 166 2.36 -4.37 -2.77
C GLY A 166 2.40 -5.84 -2.35
N HIS A 167 3.57 -6.47 -2.20
CA HIS A 167 3.69 -7.82 -1.63
C HIS A 167 3.44 -7.86 -0.12
N PHE A 168 3.64 -6.76 0.60
CA PHE A 168 3.17 -6.61 2.00
C PHE A 168 1.70 -6.15 2.06
N ARG A 169 1.22 -5.47 1.00
CA ARG A 169 -0.20 -5.17 0.74
C ARG A 169 -0.80 -6.20 -0.23
N ALA A 170 -0.52 -7.49 0.01
CA ALA A 170 -0.79 -8.58 -0.93
C ALA A 170 -2.18 -8.48 -1.58
N ARG A 171 -2.18 -8.45 -2.92
CA ARG A 171 -3.28 -8.84 -3.82
C ARG A 171 -4.67 -8.47 -3.32
N PHE A 172 -4.89 -7.17 -3.33
CA PHE A 172 -6.19 -6.56 -3.44
C PHE A 172 -6.77 -6.86 -4.84
N THR A 173 -7.59 -7.92 -4.96
CA THR A 173 -8.92 -7.63 -5.52
C THR A 173 -9.47 -6.54 -4.61
N GLY A 174 -10.00 -5.42 -5.12
CA GLY A 174 -10.30 -4.18 -4.36
C GLY A 174 -11.23 -4.28 -3.13
N GLU A 175 -11.44 -5.49 -2.61
CA GLU A 175 -12.22 -5.94 -1.46
C GLU A 175 -11.42 -6.99 -0.63
N ASN A 176 -10.23 -6.66 -0.09
CA ASN A 176 -9.62 -7.51 0.94
C ASN A 176 -9.94 -6.95 2.33
N GLU A 177 -11.23 -6.97 2.67
CA GLU A 177 -11.68 -6.77 4.04
C GLU A 177 -11.38 -8.02 4.85
N TRP A 178 -10.42 -7.90 5.76
CA TRP A 178 -10.06 -8.94 6.70
C TRP A 178 -10.93 -8.83 7.96
N TYR A 179 -11.73 -9.86 8.22
CA TYR A 179 -12.66 -9.90 9.35
C TYR A 179 -12.04 -10.55 10.58
N THR A 180 -12.46 -10.06 11.75
CA THR A 180 -12.04 -10.63 13.03
C THR A 180 -12.67 -12.02 13.22
N PRO A 181 -11.88 -13.05 13.59
CA PRO A 181 -12.43 -14.37 13.88
C PRO A 181 -13.50 -14.35 14.97
N ALA A 182 -14.52 -15.19 14.82
CA ALA A 182 -15.70 -15.22 15.69
C ALA A 182 -15.35 -15.35 17.19
N SER A 183 -14.31 -16.10 17.56
CA SER A 183 -13.90 -16.27 18.96
C SER A 183 -13.61 -14.95 19.68
N TYR A 184 -12.97 -13.99 19.01
CA TYR A 184 -12.65 -12.69 19.60
C TYR A 184 -13.90 -11.80 19.68
N ILE A 185 -14.77 -11.90 18.69
CA ILE A 185 -16.03 -11.16 18.66
C ILE A 185 -17.01 -11.66 19.73
N GLU A 186 -17.09 -12.98 19.96
CA GLU A 186 -17.89 -13.53 21.06
C GLU A 186 -17.37 -13.07 22.42
N ALA A 187 -16.04 -13.03 22.60
CA ALA A 187 -15.44 -12.48 23.82
C ALA A 187 -15.73 -10.98 23.97
N ALA A 188 -15.71 -10.21 22.89
CA ALA A 188 -16.08 -8.79 22.90
C ALA A 188 -17.53 -8.59 23.31
N ARG A 189 -18.46 -9.38 22.75
CA ARG A 189 -19.87 -9.37 23.16
C ARG A 189 -20.06 -9.80 24.61
N ALA A 190 -19.35 -10.82 25.08
CA ALA A 190 -19.42 -11.25 26.47
C ALA A 190 -18.88 -10.16 27.42
N CYS A 191 -17.83 -9.44 27.02
CA CYS A 191 -17.24 -8.36 27.79
C CYS A 191 -18.14 -7.12 27.87
N LEU A 192 -18.64 -6.66 26.73
CA LEU A 192 -19.47 -5.45 26.60
C LEU A 192 -20.95 -5.72 26.91
N GLY A 193 -21.37 -6.99 26.94
CA GLY A 193 -22.76 -7.44 26.96
C GLY A 193 -23.45 -7.38 25.59
N SER A 194 -23.14 -6.35 24.80
CA SER A 194 -23.63 -6.15 23.43
C SER A 194 -22.78 -5.07 22.76
N ILE A 195 -22.75 -5.06 21.42
CA ILE A 195 -22.00 -4.06 20.63
C ILE A 195 -23.02 -3.09 20.06
N ASP A 196 -22.99 -1.84 20.51
CA ASP A 196 -23.92 -0.81 20.03
C ASP A 196 -23.42 -0.20 18.71
N LEU A 197 -22.10 -0.07 18.55
CA LEU A 197 -21.49 0.52 17.37
C LEU A 197 -20.20 -0.21 16.93
N ASP A 198 -20.09 -0.41 15.61
CA ASP A 198 -18.85 -0.77 14.91
C ASP A 198 -18.54 0.26 13.81
N PRO A 199 -17.72 1.29 14.08
CA PRO A 199 -17.61 2.44 13.20
C PRO A 199 -16.61 2.27 12.04
N ALA A 200 -15.97 1.11 11.93
CA ALA A 200 -14.98 0.79 10.90
C ALA A 200 -15.25 -0.61 10.35
N SER A 201 -16.37 -0.76 9.65
CA SER A 201 -16.92 -2.07 9.34
C SER A 201 -17.27 -2.24 7.87
N ALA A 202 -17.88 -3.39 7.59
CA ALA A 202 -18.47 -3.71 6.31
C ALA A 202 -19.67 -4.63 6.49
N PRO A 203 -20.60 -4.69 5.51
CA PRO A 203 -21.80 -5.51 5.62
C PRO A 203 -21.51 -6.99 5.92
N ALA A 204 -20.47 -7.56 5.30
CA ALA A 204 -20.10 -8.96 5.51
C ALA A 204 -19.57 -9.23 6.93
N ALA A 205 -18.84 -8.29 7.54
CA ALA A 205 -18.31 -8.42 8.90
C ALA A 205 -19.46 -8.56 9.93
N GLN A 206 -20.61 -7.94 9.67
CA GLN A 206 -21.75 -7.91 10.58
C GLN A 206 -22.46 -9.25 10.76
N ALA A 207 -22.26 -10.21 9.86
CA ALA A 207 -22.70 -11.59 10.08
C ALA A 207 -22.12 -12.16 11.39
N THR A 208 -20.88 -11.76 11.71
CA THR A 208 -20.17 -12.16 12.94
C THR A 208 -20.28 -11.10 14.03
N ILE A 209 -20.07 -9.81 13.72
CA ILE A 209 -19.98 -8.71 14.71
C ILE A 209 -21.33 -8.37 15.34
N ARG A 210 -22.40 -8.31 14.55
CA ARG A 210 -23.77 -8.04 15.02
C ARG A 210 -23.89 -6.79 15.88
N ALA A 211 -23.24 -5.70 15.46
CA ALA A 211 -23.40 -4.40 16.09
C ALA A 211 -24.79 -3.84 15.78
N ALA A 212 -25.39 -3.08 16.72
CA ALA A 212 -26.69 -2.43 16.48
C ALA A 212 -26.61 -1.38 15.35
N ARG A 213 -25.46 -0.71 15.23
CA ARG A 213 -25.13 0.20 14.14
C ARG A 213 -23.70 -0.04 13.67
N PHE A 214 -23.44 0.16 12.38
CA PHE A 214 -22.09 0.13 11.83
C PHE A 214 -21.93 1.15 10.70
N PHE A 215 -20.69 1.52 10.40
CA PHE A 215 -20.34 2.37 9.27
C PHE A 215 -19.42 1.62 8.32
N THR A 216 -19.68 1.78 7.03
CA THR A 216 -18.85 1.27 5.95
C THR A 216 -17.81 2.30 5.52
N ARG A 217 -16.90 1.89 4.63
CA ARG A 217 -15.96 2.82 3.98
C ARG A 217 -16.67 4.01 3.33
N ASP A 218 -17.80 3.76 2.68
CA ASP A 218 -18.55 4.78 1.93
C ASP A 218 -19.26 5.77 2.86
N ASP A 219 -19.62 5.34 4.07
CA ASP A 219 -20.23 6.20 5.08
C ASP A 219 -19.22 7.20 5.68
N ASP A 220 -17.94 6.84 5.69
CA ASP A 220 -16.87 7.53 6.43
C ASP A 220 -17.22 7.71 7.92
N GLY A 221 -17.05 6.62 8.68
CA GLY A 221 -17.43 6.53 10.09
C GLY A 221 -16.85 7.62 11.00
N LEU A 222 -15.74 8.28 10.60
CA LEU A 222 -15.13 9.37 11.34
C LEU A 222 -16.00 10.63 11.40
N LYS A 223 -16.95 10.79 10.48
CA LYS A 223 -17.86 11.96 10.41
C LYS A 223 -18.98 11.95 11.45
N TYR A 224 -19.23 10.81 12.10
CA TYR A 224 -20.35 10.65 13.03
C TYR A 224 -19.91 10.72 14.49
N GLU A 225 -20.86 10.98 15.38
CA GLU A 225 -20.70 10.75 16.81
C GLU A 225 -20.81 9.27 17.14
N TRP A 226 -20.01 8.80 18.09
CA TRP A 226 -19.97 7.39 18.47
C TRP A 226 -20.52 7.23 19.88
N HIS A 227 -21.67 6.55 19.98
CA HIS A 227 -22.42 6.42 21.23
C HIS A 227 -22.47 4.96 21.70
N GLY A 228 -22.45 4.75 23.02
CA GLY A 228 -22.62 3.45 23.65
C GLY A 228 -21.36 2.59 23.65
N ARG A 229 -21.54 1.27 23.50
CA ARG A 229 -20.48 0.27 23.58
C ARG A 229 -19.89 -0.03 22.21
N ILE A 230 -18.60 0.19 22.05
CA ILE A 230 -17.93 0.18 20.75
C ILE A 230 -17.05 -1.06 20.58
N TRP A 231 -17.20 -1.72 19.45
CA TRP A 231 -16.16 -2.57 18.89
C TRP A 231 -15.42 -1.80 17.80
N LEU A 232 -14.09 -1.75 17.85
CA LEU A 232 -13.30 -1.03 16.85
C LEU A 232 -12.15 -1.91 16.35
N ASN A 233 -12.23 -2.30 15.09
CA ASN A 233 -11.14 -2.91 14.32
C ASN A 233 -10.87 -2.03 13.09
N PRO A 234 -10.09 -0.94 13.22
CA PRO A 234 -9.94 0.06 12.16
C PRO A 234 -9.05 -0.44 11.02
N PRO A 235 -9.01 0.26 9.87
CA PRO A 235 -7.94 0.09 8.90
C PRO A 235 -6.59 0.36 9.56
N TYR A 236 -5.65 -0.59 9.48
CA TYR A 236 -4.36 -0.49 10.18
C TYR A 236 -3.33 0.40 9.47
N ALA A 237 -3.62 0.88 8.27
CA ALA A 237 -2.73 1.75 7.52
C ALA A 237 -2.78 3.18 8.04
N GLN A 238 -1.64 3.88 7.94
CA GLN A 238 -1.60 5.33 8.10
C GLN A 238 -2.22 6.02 6.87
N PRO A 239 -2.91 7.16 7.04
CA PRO A 239 -3.16 7.87 8.30
C PRO A 239 -4.37 7.36 9.10
N GLU A 240 -5.14 6.41 8.56
CA GLU A 240 -6.46 6.03 9.09
C GLU A 240 -6.42 5.46 10.51
N ILE A 241 -5.46 4.59 10.83
CA ILE A 241 -5.36 4.02 12.19
C ILE A 241 -5.27 5.10 13.27
N ALA A 242 -4.48 6.15 13.04
CA ALA A 242 -4.34 7.25 13.98
C ALA A 242 -5.65 8.03 14.11
N ARG A 243 -6.31 8.35 12.99
CA ARG A 243 -7.58 9.09 12.97
C ARG A 243 -8.69 8.36 13.74
N PHE A 244 -8.81 7.05 13.57
CA PHE A 244 -9.80 6.24 14.28
C PHE A 244 -9.52 6.17 15.79
N ILE A 245 -8.25 6.10 16.19
CA ILE A 245 -7.87 6.06 17.60
C ILE A 245 -8.11 7.42 18.26
N ASP A 246 -7.68 8.52 17.62
CA ASP A 246 -7.93 9.87 18.12
C ASP A 246 -9.43 10.13 18.28
N LYS A 247 -10.23 9.66 17.30
CA LYS A 247 -11.69 9.72 17.36
C LYS A 247 -12.24 8.88 18.52
N LEU A 248 -11.82 7.63 18.70
CA LEU A 248 -12.27 6.80 19.82
C LEU A 248 -12.02 7.50 21.16
N LEU A 249 -10.81 8.01 21.37
CA LEU A 249 -10.42 8.68 22.61
C LEU A 249 -11.23 9.97 22.84
N ALA A 250 -11.50 10.73 21.78
CA ALA A 250 -12.37 11.91 21.87
C ALA A 250 -13.82 11.55 22.24
N GLU A 251 -14.37 10.45 21.71
CA GLU A 251 -15.73 9.99 21.98
C GLU A 251 -15.87 9.42 23.42
N ILE A 252 -14.81 8.79 23.94
CA ILE A 252 -14.73 8.37 25.35
C ILE A 252 -14.64 9.59 26.26
N SER A 253 -13.75 10.54 25.96
CA SER A 253 -13.58 11.77 26.73
C SER A 253 -14.86 12.61 26.78
N ALA A 254 -15.63 12.62 25.69
CA ALA A 254 -16.93 13.26 25.62
C ALA A 254 -18.06 12.48 26.36
N GLY A 255 -17.78 11.29 26.89
CA GLY A 255 -18.75 10.45 27.58
C GLY A 255 -19.80 9.80 26.68
N ARG A 256 -19.65 9.89 25.34
CA ARG A 256 -20.57 9.27 24.38
C ARG A 256 -20.28 7.78 24.22
N ALA A 257 -19.01 7.41 24.10
CA ALA A 257 -18.57 6.03 24.14
C ALA A 257 -18.44 5.56 25.59
N THR A 258 -19.35 4.70 26.04
CA THR A 258 -19.44 4.27 27.45
C THR A 258 -18.45 3.15 27.80
N GLU A 259 -18.24 2.22 26.85
CA GLU A 259 -17.19 1.21 26.91
C GLU A 259 -16.70 0.94 25.47
N ALA A 260 -15.44 0.52 25.31
CA ALA A 260 -14.92 0.16 23.99
C ALA A 260 -13.88 -0.95 24.06
N ILE A 261 -13.83 -1.77 23.01
CA ILE A 261 -12.71 -2.65 22.71
C ILE A 261 -12.11 -2.25 21.37
N LEU A 262 -10.83 -1.91 21.39
CA LEU A 262 -10.03 -1.60 20.20
C LEU A 262 -9.10 -2.79 19.91
N LEU A 263 -9.08 -3.24 18.66
CA LEU A 263 -8.15 -4.23 18.14
C LEU A 263 -7.21 -3.57 17.13
N THR A 264 -5.90 -3.64 17.38
CA THR A 264 -4.85 -3.13 16.46
C THR A 264 -3.61 -4.01 16.45
N HIS A 265 -2.61 -3.65 15.63
CA HIS A 265 -1.26 -4.18 15.75
C HIS A 265 -0.61 -3.82 17.11
N ASN A 266 0.37 -4.60 17.54
CA ASN A 266 1.14 -4.29 18.75
C ASN A 266 2.38 -3.41 18.46
N TYR A 267 2.23 -2.35 17.66
CA TYR A 267 3.32 -1.42 17.32
C TYR A 267 3.57 -0.44 18.46
N THR A 268 4.21 -0.95 19.51
CA THR A 268 4.42 -0.27 20.80
C THR A 268 5.29 0.99 20.73
N ASP A 269 5.92 1.28 19.60
CA ASP A 269 6.73 2.45 19.31
C ASP A 269 5.94 3.60 18.67
N THR A 270 4.71 3.36 18.23
CA THR A 270 3.92 4.35 17.50
C THR A 270 3.13 5.29 18.42
N ALA A 271 2.98 6.55 18.00
CA ALA A 271 2.26 7.57 18.78
C ALA A 271 0.82 7.17 19.10
N TRP A 272 0.09 6.57 18.14
CA TRP A 272 -1.28 6.12 18.37
C TRP A 272 -1.36 4.98 19.39
N PHE A 273 -0.35 4.10 19.43
CA PHE A 273 -0.33 3.00 20.40
C PHE A 273 -0.16 3.56 21.80
N HIS A 274 0.76 4.51 21.98
CA HIS A 274 0.94 5.20 23.25
C HIS A 274 -0.31 5.98 23.68
N ALA A 275 -1.00 6.65 22.75
CA ALA A 275 -2.23 7.37 23.03
C ALA A 275 -3.34 6.43 23.53
N ALA A 276 -3.56 5.31 22.84
CA ALA A 276 -4.54 4.30 23.24
C ALA A 276 -4.16 3.62 24.56
N ALA A 277 -2.90 3.18 24.71
CA ALA A 277 -2.41 2.50 25.91
C ALA A 277 -2.45 3.41 27.14
N GLY A 278 -2.19 4.71 26.98
CA GLY A 278 -2.21 5.69 28.07
C GLY A 278 -3.61 5.98 28.62
N GLN A 279 -4.68 5.64 27.89
CA GLN A 279 -6.07 5.89 28.29
C GLN A 279 -6.89 4.62 28.49
N CYS A 280 -6.40 3.46 28.03
CA CYS A 280 -7.11 2.20 28.23
C CYS A 280 -7.06 1.74 29.71
N ALA A 281 -8.12 1.06 30.15
CA ALA A 281 -8.21 0.44 31.46
C ALA A 281 -7.46 -0.90 31.54
N ALA A 282 -7.32 -1.59 30.41
CA ALA A 282 -6.51 -2.80 30.29
C ALA A 282 -6.08 -3.07 28.85
N LEU A 283 -5.01 -3.84 28.72
CA LEU A 283 -4.48 -4.24 27.43
C LEU A 283 -4.16 -5.74 27.42
N CYS A 284 -4.71 -6.48 26.44
CA CYS A 284 -4.44 -7.89 26.22
C CYS A 284 -3.51 -8.05 25.01
N PHE A 285 -2.28 -8.51 25.25
CA PHE A 285 -1.36 -8.91 24.19
C PHE A 285 -1.59 -10.37 23.84
N THR A 286 -1.94 -10.64 22.57
CA THR A 286 -2.33 -11.99 22.16
C THR A 286 -1.15 -12.97 22.19
N ARG A 287 -1.41 -14.21 22.62
CA ARG A 287 -0.48 -15.34 22.48
C ARG A 287 -0.58 -15.88 21.06
N GLY A 288 0.35 -15.42 20.22
CA GLY A 288 0.33 -15.70 18.79
C GLY A 288 -0.38 -14.60 17.99
N ARG A 289 -0.30 -14.70 16.67
CA ARG A 289 -0.84 -13.70 15.75
C ARG A 289 -2.28 -14.07 15.35
N ILE A 290 -3.17 -13.09 15.32
CA ILE A 290 -4.55 -13.29 14.90
C ILE A 290 -4.58 -13.57 13.40
N ARG A 291 -5.10 -14.75 13.05
CA ARG A 291 -5.35 -15.15 11.68
C ARG A 291 -6.74 -14.64 11.27
N PHE A 292 -6.79 -13.43 10.71
CA PHE A 292 -8.02 -12.84 10.20
C PHE A 292 -8.61 -13.66 9.05
N VAL A 293 -9.92 -13.49 8.81
CA VAL A 293 -10.68 -14.28 7.84
C VAL A 293 -11.15 -13.38 6.71
N GLY A 294 -10.93 -13.78 5.45
CA GLY A 294 -11.44 -13.09 4.27
C GLY A 294 -12.90 -13.46 3.97
N ALA A 295 -13.54 -12.77 3.03
CA ALA A 295 -14.93 -13.00 2.66
C ALA A 295 -15.18 -14.41 2.08
N GLY A 296 -14.18 -14.98 1.38
CA GLY A 296 -14.22 -16.33 0.85
C GLY A 296 -13.81 -17.42 1.84
N GLY A 297 -13.52 -17.05 3.10
CA GLY A 297 -12.97 -17.95 4.11
C GLY A 297 -11.46 -18.09 4.05
N GLU A 298 -10.76 -17.24 3.30
CA GLU A 298 -9.30 -17.18 3.30
C GLU A 298 -8.79 -16.88 4.71
N ILE A 299 -7.66 -17.48 5.09
CA ILE A 299 -7.04 -17.23 6.38
C ILE A 299 -5.79 -16.39 6.16
N ALA A 300 -5.74 -15.20 6.76
CA ALA A 300 -4.59 -14.32 6.70
C ALA A 300 -3.34 -15.01 7.28
N ALA A 301 -2.18 -14.72 6.69
CA ALA A 301 -0.86 -15.07 7.22
C ALA A 301 -0.23 -13.82 7.87
N PRO A 302 -0.59 -13.46 9.11
CA PRO A 302 -0.14 -12.23 9.73
C PRO A 302 1.38 -12.23 9.97
N THR A 303 2.04 -11.14 9.58
CA THR A 303 3.46 -10.88 9.86
C THR A 303 3.67 -10.17 11.19
N GLN A 304 2.62 -9.62 11.79
CA GLN A 304 2.66 -8.76 12.96
C GLN A 304 1.80 -9.30 14.10
N GLY A 305 2.12 -8.94 15.34
CA GLY A 305 1.30 -9.23 16.51
C GLY A 305 0.10 -8.27 16.64
N GLN A 306 -0.79 -8.58 17.56
CA GLN A 306 -2.01 -7.82 17.82
C GLN A 306 -2.18 -7.56 19.32
N ALA A 307 -2.92 -6.51 19.63
CA ALA A 307 -3.32 -6.18 20.99
C ALA A 307 -4.80 -5.77 21.01
N PHE A 308 -5.48 -6.15 22.09
CA PHE A 308 -6.79 -5.62 22.43
C PHE A 308 -6.65 -4.60 23.55
N PHE A 309 -7.26 -3.43 23.38
CA PHE A 309 -7.33 -2.38 24.38
C PHE A 309 -8.77 -2.31 24.87
N TYR A 310 -8.96 -2.25 26.18
CA TYR A 310 -10.27 -2.08 26.79
C TYR A 310 -10.39 -0.71 27.44
N PHE A 311 -11.50 -0.04 27.17
CA PHE A 311 -11.87 1.25 27.76
C PHE A 311 -13.21 1.06 28.46
N GLY A 312 -13.27 1.31 29.77
CA GLY A 312 -14.49 1.11 30.56
C GLY A 312 -14.21 0.61 31.97
N SER A 313 -15.28 0.41 32.76
CA SER A 313 -15.20 -0.02 34.16
C SER A 313 -15.28 -1.54 34.35
N GLY A 314 -15.62 -2.30 33.32
CA GLY A 314 -15.79 -3.76 33.32
C GLY A 314 -14.49 -4.57 33.26
N LEU A 315 -13.42 -4.13 33.93
CA LEU A 315 -12.09 -4.74 33.89
C LEU A 315 -12.10 -6.26 34.21
N GLN A 316 -12.90 -6.67 35.19
CA GLN A 316 -13.05 -8.08 35.56
C GLN A 316 -13.61 -8.91 34.38
N ARG A 317 -14.68 -8.43 33.73
CA ARG A 317 -15.28 -9.09 32.55
C ARG A 317 -14.28 -9.17 31.40
N PHE A 318 -13.49 -8.12 31.19
CA PHE A 318 -12.43 -8.14 30.17
C PHE A 318 -11.37 -9.19 30.50
N ARG A 319 -10.93 -9.29 31.76
CA ARG A 319 -9.97 -10.32 32.19
C ARG A 319 -10.49 -11.74 32.00
N GLU A 320 -11.75 -11.98 32.33
CA GLU A 320 -12.40 -13.28 32.19
C GLU A 320 -12.57 -13.70 30.72
N THR A 321 -12.94 -12.75 29.85
CA THR A 321 -13.24 -13.03 28.43
C THR A 321 -12.01 -13.02 27.52
N PHE A 322 -11.01 -12.18 27.78
CA PHE A 322 -9.79 -12.06 26.96
C PHE A 322 -8.57 -12.76 27.55
N GLY A 323 -8.58 -13.17 28.82
CA GLY A 323 -7.44 -13.82 29.47
C GLY A 323 -7.03 -15.15 28.82
N GLY A 324 -7.95 -15.81 28.11
CA GLY A 324 -7.65 -17.01 27.32
C GLY A 324 -6.84 -16.73 26.04
N PHE A 325 -6.86 -15.51 25.51
CA PHE A 325 -6.20 -15.17 24.25
C PHE A 325 -4.76 -14.68 24.42
N GLY A 326 -4.35 -14.29 25.64
CA GLY A 326 -3.12 -13.55 25.83
C GLY A 326 -2.87 -13.18 27.28
N PHE A 327 -1.81 -12.41 27.53
CA PHE A 327 -1.57 -11.84 28.86
C PHE A 327 -2.16 -10.43 28.93
N ILE A 328 -2.72 -10.08 30.10
CA ILE A 328 -3.38 -8.80 30.31
C ILE A 328 -2.54 -7.94 31.26
N ARG A 329 -2.27 -6.71 30.83
CA ARG A 329 -1.76 -5.62 31.68
C ARG A 329 -2.95 -4.80 32.14
#